data_AF-A0A3E2NU12-F1
#
_entry.id   AF-A0A3E2NU12-F1
#
_cell.length_a   1.000
_cell.length_b   1.000
_cell.length_c   1.000
_cell.angle_alpha   90.00
_cell.angle_beta   90.00
_cell.angle_gamma   90.00
#
_symmetry.space_group_name_H-M   'P 1'
#
loop_
_entity.id
_entity.type
_entity.pdbx_description
1 polymer ?
#
loop_
_entity_poly.entity_id
_entity_poly.type
_entity_poly.pdbx_seq_one_letter_code
_entity_poly.pdbx_strand_id
1 'polypeptide(L)'
;MRKLLLTAALFFTAVAVFGQSKLVSYDDLGYLLRNNITKADTFFVSKGYMLAEKNLKKNTRKYTLALPGGTYNNVNLRTDGKRMFMDIETNELQQYNLIYNSIADYLNKSVTTADVQAFTVKDLGSIYIMVNDAVPYDAMKRIYDIQIVSDKAITSYN
;
A
#
# COMPACT_ATOMS: atom_id res chain seq x y z
N MET A 1 26.47 5.26 -38.97
CA MET A 1 26.78 4.87 -37.57
C MET A 1 25.90 5.57 -36.52
N ARG A 2 25.59 6.87 -36.62
CA ARG A 2 24.73 7.58 -35.65
C ARG A 2 23.30 7.03 -35.51
N LYS A 3 22.70 6.53 -36.61
CA LYS A 3 21.33 5.98 -36.60
C LYS A 3 21.20 4.66 -35.84
N LEU A 4 22.23 3.80 -35.89
CA LEU A 4 22.27 2.50 -35.18
C LEU A 4 22.42 2.68 -33.66
N LEU A 5 23.19 3.68 -33.22
CA LEU A 5 23.32 4.01 -31.79
C LEU A 5 22.00 4.51 -31.19
N LEU A 6 21.21 5.28 -31.95
CA LEU A 6 19.89 5.75 -31.53
C LEU A 6 18.87 4.61 -31.43
N THR A 7 18.90 3.63 -32.35
CA THR A 7 18.00 2.47 -32.28
C THR A 7 18.37 1.54 -31.13
N ALA A 8 19.66 1.34 -30.86
CA ALA A 8 20.12 0.58 -29.71
C ALA A 8 19.73 1.27 -28.38
N ALA A 9 19.92 2.58 -28.27
CA ALA A 9 19.55 3.33 -27.07
C ALA A 9 18.04 3.27 -26.76
N LEU A 10 17.18 3.32 -27.79
CA LEU A 10 15.72 3.18 -27.63
C LEU A 10 15.28 1.76 -27.25
N PHE A 11 16.04 0.72 -27.64
CA PHE A 11 15.79 -0.65 -27.21
C PHE A 11 16.16 -0.87 -25.74
N PHE A 12 17.24 -0.24 -25.26
CA PHE A 12 17.62 -0.32 -23.84
C PHE A 12 16.68 0.46 -22.91
N THR A 13 16.08 1.57 -23.36
CA THR A 13 15.10 2.31 -22.54
C THR A 13 13.77 1.56 -22.41
N ALA A 14 13.36 0.77 -23.40
CA ALA A 14 12.15 -0.06 -23.31
C ALA A 14 12.27 -1.19 -22.25
N VAL A 15 13.49 -1.67 -21.98
CA VAL A 15 13.76 -2.68 -20.94
C VAL A 15 13.90 -2.05 -19.55
N ALA A 16 14.20 -0.76 -19.46
CA ALA A 16 14.38 -0.04 -18.20
C ALA A 16 13.07 0.41 -17.50
N VAL A 17 11.89 0.04 -18.03
CA VAL A 17 10.59 0.52 -17.52
C VAL A 17 10.12 -0.20 -16.25
N PHE A 18 10.74 -1.29 -15.81
CA PHE A 18 10.22 -2.09 -14.70
C PHE A 18 11.01 -1.94 -13.40
N GLY A 19 10.96 -0.73 -12.84
CA GLY A 19 11.42 -0.42 -11.49
C GLY A 19 10.31 0.03 -10.55
N GLN A 20 9.03 -0.17 -10.89
CA GLN A 20 7.94 0.25 -10.01
C GLN A 20 7.91 -0.65 -8.77
N SER A 21 8.05 -0.04 -7.60
CA SER A 21 8.00 -0.76 -6.32
C SER A 21 6.69 -1.54 -6.22
N LYS A 22 6.82 -2.84 -5.90
CA LYS A 22 5.69 -3.73 -5.62
C LYS A 22 4.96 -3.35 -4.33
N LEU A 23 5.58 -2.53 -3.49
CA LEU A 23 5.01 -2.05 -2.24
C LEU A 23 4.02 -0.91 -2.49
N VAL A 24 3.14 -0.66 -1.52
CA VAL A 24 2.10 0.38 -1.60
C VAL A 24 2.68 1.71 -1.10
N SER A 25 2.71 2.74 -1.94
CA SER A 25 3.16 4.10 -1.61
C SER A 25 2.00 5.02 -1.19
N TYR A 26 2.31 6.24 -0.77
CA TYR A 26 1.29 7.27 -0.51
C TYR A 26 0.41 7.58 -1.74
N ASP A 27 1.01 7.74 -2.93
CA ASP A 27 0.24 8.02 -4.15
C ASP A 27 -0.69 6.86 -4.51
N ASP A 28 -0.24 5.62 -4.25
CA ASP A 28 -1.06 4.43 -4.41
C ASP A 28 -2.26 4.44 -3.44
N LEU A 29 -2.05 4.84 -2.17
CA LEU A 29 -3.14 5.02 -1.21
C LEU A 29 -4.12 6.09 -1.71
N GLY A 30 -3.60 7.25 -2.17
CA GLY A 30 -4.42 8.31 -2.73
C GLY A 30 -5.27 7.86 -3.91
N TYR A 31 -4.67 7.09 -4.82
CA TYR A 31 -5.36 6.47 -5.95
C TYR A 31 -6.43 5.48 -5.46
N LEU A 32 -6.07 4.53 -4.60
CA LEU A 32 -6.97 3.48 -4.13
C LEU A 32 -8.17 4.04 -3.37
N LEU A 33 -7.96 4.98 -2.44
CA LEU A 33 -9.02 5.56 -1.63
C LEU A 33 -10.01 6.42 -2.44
N ARG A 34 -9.57 6.98 -3.57
CA ARG A 34 -10.41 7.78 -4.48
C ARG A 34 -11.12 6.94 -5.55
N ASN A 35 -10.73 5.68 -5.72
CA ASN A 35 -11.32 4.77 -6.68
C ASN A 35 -12.16 3.70 -5.98
N ASN A 36 -13.10 3.09 -6.69
CA ASN A 36 -13.90 2.00 -6.14
C ASN A 36 -13.05 0.73 -5.92
N ILE A 37 -13.56 -0.16 -5.07
CA ILE A 37 -12.92 -1.45 -4.77
C ILE A 37 -12.75 -2.33 -6.02
N THR A 38 -13.49 -2.07 -7.09
CA THR A 38 -13.39 -2.81 -8.35
C THR A 38 -12.09 -2.52 -9.09
N LYS A 39 -11.61 -1.27 -9.08
CA LYS A 39 -10.32 -0.89 -9.68
C LYS A 39 -9.11 -1.42 -8.89
N ALA A 40 -9.31 -1.77 -7.61
CA ALA A 40 -8.25 -2.33 -6.79
C ALA A 40 -7.72 -3.67 -7.34
N ASP A 41 -8.56 -4.52 -7.96
CA ASP A 41 -8.09 -5.80 -8.52
C ASP A 41 -6.98 -5.58 -9.55
N THR A 42 -7.21 -4.70 -10.53
CA THR A 42 -6.24 -4.40 -11.58
C THR A 42 -4.97 -3.77 -11.01
N PHE A 43 -5.12 -2.86 -10.05
CA PHE A 43 -4.00 -2.19 -9.38
C PHE A 43 -3.11 -3.18 -8.61
N PHE A 44 -3.69 -4.06 -7.81
CA PHE A 44 -2.92 -5.01 -7.00
C PHE A 44 -2.30 -6.11 -7.85
N VAL A 45 -3.02 -6.59 -8.87
CA VAL A 45 -2.47 -7.58 -9.82
C VAL A 45 -1.29 -6.98 -10.60
N SER A 46 -1.36 -5.72 -11.05
CA SER A 46 -0.24 -5.10 -11.77
C SER A 46 1.00 -4.89 -10.90
N LYS A 47 0.82 -4.73 -9.58
CA LYS A 47 1.91 -4.72 -8.59
C LYS A 47 2.40 -6.12 -8.18
N GLY A 48 1.79 -7.17 -8.69
CA GLY A 48 2.19 -8.55 -8.44
C GLY A 48 1.59 -9.19 -7.17
N TYR A 49 0.55 -8.60 -6.59
CA TYR A 49 -0.21 -9.23 -5.51
C TYR A 49 -1.14 -10.30 -6.08
N MET A 50 -1.35 -11.34 -5.29
CA MET A 50 -2.38 -12.35 -5.52
C MET A 50 -3.65 -11.98 -4.75
N LEU A 51 -4.81 -12.13 -5.37
CA LEU A 51 -6.10 -12.02 -4.68
C LEU A 51 -6.32 -13.28 -3.84
N ALA A 52 -6.30 -13.14 -2.51
CA ALA A 52 -6.47 -14.23 -1.56
C ALA A 52 -7.95 -14.45 -1.18
N GLU A 53 -8.72 -13.37 -1.04
CA GLU A 53 -10.14 -13.45 -0.69
C GLU A 53 -10.94 -12.35 -1.39
N LYS A 54 -12.15 -12.68 -1.87
CA LYS A 54 -13.11 -11.72 -2.42
C LYS A 54 -14.51 -12.01 -1.89
N ASN A 55 -15.00 -11.15 -0.99
CA ASN A 55 -16.32 -11.27 -0.40
C ASN A 55 -17.25 -10.17 -0.91
N LEU A 56 -18.13 -10.52 -1.85
CA LEU A 56 -19.07 -9.58 -2.45
C LEU A 56 -20.17 -9.11 -1.48
N LYS A 57 -20.55 -9.94 -0.49
CA LYS A 57 -21.59 -9.58 0.48
C LYS A 57 -21.11 -8.54 1.48
N LYS A 58 -19.86 -8.67 1.93
CA LYS A 58 -19.22 -7.75 2.88
C LYS A 58 -18.45 -6.61 2.20
N ASN A 59 -18.39 -6.60 0.87
CA ASN A 59 -17.55 -5.71 0.08
C ASN A 59 -16.10 -5.65 0.58
N THR A 60 -15.51 -6.82 0.83
CA THR A 60 -14.12 -6.95 1.25
C THR A 60 -13.28 -7.68 0.22
N ARG A 61 -12.00 -7.31 0.12
CA ARG A 61 -11.00 -7.97 -0.73
C ARG A 61 -9.68 -8.07 0.02
N LYS A 62 -9.05 -9.24 -0.01
CA LYS A 62 -7.72 -9.47 0.58
C LYS A 62 -6.74 -9.80 -0.53
N TYR A 63 -5.63 -9.07 -0.55
CA TYR A 63 -4.51 -9.27 -1.46
C TYR A 63 -3.27 -9.63 -0.66
N THR A 64 -2.42 -10.47 -1.24
CA THR A 64 -1.20 -10.97 -0.60
C THR A 64 -0.06 -10.89 -1.59
N LEU A 65 1.03 -10.25 -1.18
CA LEU A 65 2.32 -10.27 -1.87
C LEU A 65 3.29 -11.06 -1.02
N ALA A 66 3.68 -12.24 -1.50
CA ALA A 66 4.79 -12.99 -0.93
C ALA A 66 6.11 -12.40 -1.42
N LEU A 67 7.04 -12.16 -0.50
CA LEU A 67 8.35 -11.59 -0.76
C LEU A 67 9.45 -12.60 -0.36
N PRO A 68 10.69 -12.45 -0.87
CA PRO A 68 11.79 -13.34 -0.53
C PRO A 68 12.09 -13.37 0.97
N GLY A 69 12.64 -14.49 1.47
CA GLY A 69 12.99 -14.61 2.89
C GLY A 69 11.81 -14.83 3.84
N GLY A 70 10.63 -15.17 3.30
CA GLY A 70 9.43 -15.38 4.10
C GLY A 70 8.79 -14.08 4.59
N THR A 71 9.11 -12.95 3.96
CA THR A 71 8.39 -11.70 4.19
C THR A 71 7.12 -11.64 3.36
N TYR A 72 6.19 -10.80 3.78
CA TYR A 72 4.91 -10.64 3.12
C TYR A 72 4.36 -9.23 3.28
N ASN A 73 3.47 -8.88 2.37
CA ASN A 73 2.61 -7.71 2.50
C ASN A 73 1.16 -8.11 2.18
N ASN A 74 0.30 -8.06 3.18
CA ASN A 74 -1.12 -8.36 3.07
C ASN A 74 -1.90 -7.06 3.07
N VAL A 75 -2.78 -6.86 2.10
CA VAL A 75 -3.65 -5.69 2.02
C VAL A 75 -5.10 -6.15 2.06
N ASN A 76 -5.84 -5.71 3.06
CA ASN A 76 -7.27 -5.90 3.17
C ASN A 76 -7.98 -4.60 2.84
N LEU A 77 -8.93 -4.66 1.92
CA LEU A 77 -9.80 -3.56 1.56
C LEU A 77 -11.21 -3.87 2.01
N ARG A 78 -11.88 -2.85 2.52
CA ARG A 78 -13.32 -2.85 2.78
C ARG A 78 -13.93 -1.56 2.27
N THR A 79 -15.08 -1.64 1.61
CA THR A 79 -15.87 -0.44 1.32
C THR A 79 -17.16 -0.44 2.10
N ASP A 80 -17.48 0.71 2.69
CA ASP A 80 -18.77 1.01 3.30
C ASP A 80 -19.36 2.27 2.64
N GLY A 81 -20.44 2.09 1.89
CA GLY A 81 -20.98 3.13 1.01
C GLY A 81 -19.93 3.64 0.01
N LYS A 82 -19.57 4.92 0.12
CA LYS A 82 -18.58 5.60 -0.74
C LYS A 82 -17.18 5.70 -0.10
N ARG A 83 -16.95 5.09 1.05
CA ARG A 83 -15.69 5.19 1.79
C ARG A 83 -14.94 3.86 1.71
N MET A 84 -13.65 3.95 1.43
CA MET A 84 -12.75 2.81 1.43
C MET A 84 -11.91 2.83 2.71
N PHE A 85 -11.79 1.66 3.32
CA PHE A 85 -10.94 1.36 4.44
C PHE A 85 -9.89 0.38 3.94
N MET A 86 -8.65 0.58 4.35
CA MET A 86 -7.54 -0.27 3.97
C MET A 86 -6.73 -0.62 5.21
N ASP A 87 -6.42 -1.91 5.36
CA ASP A 87 -5.51 -2.41 6.37
C ASP A 87 -4.34 -3.10 5.67
N ILE A 88 -3.11 -2.75 6.05
CA ILE A 88 -1.89 -3.37 5.56
C ILE A 88 -1.22 -4.08 6.73
N GLU A 89 -1.11 -5.40 6.65
CA GLU A 89 -0.37 -6.23 7.60
C GLU A 89 0.90 -6.72 6.90
N THR A 90 2.06 -6.39 7.46
CA THR A 90 3.34 -6.71 6.81
C THR A 90 4.44 -6.96 7.82
N ASN A 91 5.38 -7.84 7.49
CA ASN A 91 6.66 -7.95 8.19
C ASN A 91 7.83 -7.40 7.34
N GLU A 92 7.52 -6.67 6.27
CA GLU A 92 8.49 -6.03 5.39
C GLU A 92 8.77 -4.59 5.87
N LEU A 93 9.95 -4.36 6.44
CA LEU A 93 10.34 -3.04 6.95
C LEU A 93 10.29 -1.95 5.85
N GLN A 94 10.59 -2.32 4.60
CA GLN A 94 10.52 -1.36 3.49
C GLN A 94 9.08 -0.84 3.27
N GLN A 95 8.05 -1.66 3.51
CA GLN A 95 6.65 -1.23 3.36
C GLN A 95 6.27 -0.23 4.46
N TYR A 96 6.69 -0.49 5.70
CA TYR A 96 6.52 0.46 6.81
C TYR A 96 7.22 1.79 6.50
N ASN A 97 8.52 1.73 6.14
CA ASN A 97 9.31 2.93 5.84
C ASN A 97 8.74 3.71 4.66
N LEU A 98 8.22 3.01 3.64
CA LEU A 98 7.62 3.65 2.48
C LEU A 98 6.40 4.48 2.91
N ILE A 99 5.49 3.93 3.71
CA ILE A 99 4.33 4.70 4.21
C ILE A 99 4.80 5.83 5.13
N TYR A 100 5.61 5.52 6.14
CA TYR A 100 6.05 6.49 7.13
C TYR A 100 6.76 7.70 6.50
N ASN A 101 7.69 7.46 5.57
CA ASN A 101 8.43 8.53 4.91
C ASN A 101 7.56 9.28 3.90
N SER A 102 6.68 8.58 3.16
CA SER A 102 5.86 9.22 2.12
C SER A 102 4.75 10.10 2.67
N ILE A 103 4.31 9.90 3.92
CA ILE A 103 3.32 10.78 4.55
C ILE A 103 3.93 12.01 5.24
N ALA A 104 5.24 12.02 5.48
CA ALA A 104 5.91 13.04 6.30
C ALA A 104 5.66 14.48 5.79
N ASP A 105 5.68 14.67 4.48
CA ASP A 105 5.48 15.96 3.83
C ASP A 105 4.01 16.43 3.84
N TYR A 106 3.07 15.55 4.20
CA TYR A 106 1.62 15.79 4.16
C TYR A 106 0.96 15.73 5.54
N LEU A 107 1.75 15.71 6.62
CA LEU A 107 1.23 15.62 7.99
C LEU A 107 0.57 16.94 8.44
N ASN A 108 -0.72 16.85 8.79
CA ASN A 108 -1.43 17.91 9.50
C ASN A 108 -1.23 17.79 11.01
N LYS A 109 -1.20 16.55 11.53
CA LYS A 109 -1.06 16.25 12.95
C LYS A 109 -0.47 14.85 13.14
N SER A 110 0.38 14.67 14.14
CA SER A 110 0.84 13.37 14.61
C SER A 110 0.60 13.23 16.12
N VAL A 111 0.23 12.03 16.55
CA VAL A 111 0.09 11.65 17.96
C VAL A 111 0.68 10.26 18.11
N THR A 112 1.67 10.11 18.99
CA THR A 112 2.29 8.82 19.28
C THR A 112 1.98 8.42 20.71
N THR A 113 1.43 7.24 20.88
CA THR A 113 1.24 6.56 22.17
C THR A 113 2.19 5.36 22.25
N ALA A 114 2.18 4.62 23.36
CA ALA A 114 3.04 3.45 23.53
C ALA A 114 2.84 2.40 22.42
N ASP A 115 1.59 2.17 22.01
CA ASP A 115 1.22 1.06 21.13
C ASP A 115 0.79 1.50 19.72
N VAL A 116 0.44 2.79 19.55
CA VAL A 116 -0.13 3.32 18.31
C VAL A 116 0.51 4.64 17.92
N GLN A 117 0.96 4.73 16.66
CA GLN A 117 1.30 5.98 15.99
C GLN A 117 0.12 6.41 15.12
N ALA A 118 -0.48 7.55 15.41
CA ALA A 118 -1.62 8.09 14.68
C ALA A 118 -1.23 9.36 13.90
N PHE A 119 -1.52 9.38 12.61
CA PHE A 119 -1.20 10.46 11.69
C PHE A 119 -2.46 10.96 11.02
N THR A 120 -2.69 12.27 11.05
CA THR A 120 -3.68 12.94 10.20
C THR A 120 -2.95 13.50 8.98
N VAL A 121 -3.27 12.94 7.81
CA VAL A 121 -2.60 13.23 6.54
C VAL A 121 -3.52 14.04 5.66
N LYS A 122 -3.03 15.19 5.19
CA LYS A 122 -3.77 16.11 4.33
C LYS A 122 -4.20 15.39 3.04
N ASP A 123 -5.44 15.63 2.62
CA ASP A 123 -6.01 15.10 1.37
C ASP A 123 -6.04 13.56 1.24
N LEU A 124 -5.83 12.83 2.34
CA LEU A 124 -5.87 11.37 2.43
C LEU A 124 -6.77 10.87 3.59
N GLY A 125 -6.54 11.30 4.82
CA GLY A 125 -7.30 10.85 5.99
C GLY A 125 -6.45 10.55 7.21
N SER A 126 -6.83 9.53 7.98
CA SER A 126 -6.11 9.12 9.19
C SER A 126 -5.40 7.79 8.96
N ILE A 127 -4.13 7.72 9.35
CA ILE A 127 -3.31 6.50 9.32
C ILE A 127 -2.95 6.14 10.76
N TYR A 128 -3.16 4.88 11.13
CA TYR A 128 -2.78 4.32 12.41
C TYR A 128 -1.77 3.20 12.16
N ILE A 129 -0.62 3.26 12.83
CA ILE A 129 0.42 2.24 12.73
C ILE A 129 0.62 1.61 14.11
N MET A 130 0.49 0.29 14.15
CA MET A 130 0.80 -0.55 15.31
C MET A 130 1.98 -1.46 14.97
N VAL A 131 2.86 -1.68 15.95
CA VAL A 131 4.03 -2.55 15.79
C VAL A 131 3.89 -3.69 16.80
N ASN A 132 3.74 -4.89 16.27
CA ASN A 132 3.53 -6.12 17.04
C ASN A 132 4.74 -7.04 16.88
N ASP A 133 5.00 -7.86 17.90
CA ASP A 133 5.99 -8.94 17.81
C ASP A 133 5.46 -10.06 16.91
N ALA A 134 6.36 -10.68 16.12
CA ALA A 134 5.99 -11.83 15.31
C ALA A 134 5.59 -13.03 16.20
N VAL A 135 4.68 -13.89 15.69
CA VAL A 135 4.33 -15.15 16.34
C VAL A 135 4.64 -16.31 15.38
N PRO A 136 5.55 -17.24 15.72
CA PRO A 136 6.34 -17.32 16.96
C PRO A 136 7.35 -16.17 17.12
N TYR A 137 7.69 -15.82 18.36
CA TYR A 137 8.56 -14.68 18.70
C TYR A 137 9.93 -14.76 18.01
N ASP A 138 10.27 -13.71 17.28
CA ASP A 138 11.57 -13.52 16.64
C ASP A 138 11.93 -12.03 16.78
N ALA A 139 12.97 -11.72 17.55
CA ALA A 139 13.39 -10.34 17.84
C ALA A 139 13.79 -9.56 16.57
N MET A 140 14.09 -10.26 15.48
CA MET A 140 14.44 -9.66 14.19
C MET A 140 13.22 -9.44 13.29
N LYS A 141 12.05 -9.98 13.65
CA LYS A 141 10.81 -9.88 12.87
C LYS A 141 9.74 -9.15 13.67
N ARG A 142 9.31 -8.02 13.13
CA ARG A 142 8.16 -7.26 13.61
C ARG A 142 7.04 -7.36 12.59
N ILE A 143 5.81 -7.35 13.08
CA ILE A 143 4.61 -7.22 12.26
C ILE A 143 4.13 -5.79 12.41
N TYR A 144 3.91 -5.13 11.28
CA TYR A 144 3.38 -3.78 11.19
C TYR A 144 1.94 -3.88 10.71
N ASP A 145 1.02 -3.37 11.53
CA ASP A 145 -0.38 -3.23 11.18
C ASP A 145 -0.66 -1.75 10.92
N ILE A 146 -0.92 -1.42 9.66
CA ILE A 146 -1.15 -0.07 9.17
C ILE A 146 -2.61 0.03 8.74
N GLN A 147 -3.42 0.76 9.51
CA GLN A 147 -4.81 1.04 9.18
C GLN A 147 -4.94 2.42 8.55
N ILE A 148 -5.61 2.49 7.41
CA ILE A 148 -5.87 3.71 6.66
C ILE A 148 -7.37 3.94 6.56
N VAL A 149 -7.80 5.09 7.08
CA VAL A 149 -9.20 5.54 7.07
C VAL A 149 -9.30 6.81 6.25
N SER A 150 -10.01 6.75 5.11
CA SER A 150 -10.16 7.91 4.23
C SER A 150 -10.88 9.06 4.94
N ASP A 151 -10.52 10.30 4.63
CA ASP A 151 -11.28 11.47 5.09
C ASP A 151 -12.73 11.42 4.57
N LYS A 152 -13.67 12.06 5.28
CA LYS A 152 -15.08 12.19 4.89
C LYS A 152 -15.25 12.87 3.53
N ALA A 153 -14.33 13.77 3.16
CA ALA A 153 -14.35 14.46 1.87
C ALA A 153 -13.89 13.57 0.71
N ILE A 154 -13.26 12.41 0.98
CA ILE A 154 -12.81 11.47 -0.05
C ILE A 154 -13.90 10.44 -0.28
N THR A 155 -14.43 10.46 -1.49
CA THR A 155 -15.41 9.49 -1.96
C THR A 155 -14.80 8.63 -3.06
N SER A 156 -14.99 7.32 -2.98
CA SER A 156 -14.64 6.40 -4.05
C SER A 156 -15.60 6.61 -5.23
N TYR A 157 -15.05 6.94 -6.39
CA TYR A 157 -15.82 7.05 -7.64
C TYR A 157 -15.76 5.75 -8.44
N ASN A 158 -16.84 5.47 -9.18
CA ASN A 158 -16.89 4.33 -10.12
C ASN A 158 -16.04 4.59 -11.36
#